data_AF-A0A8J2NNZ1-F1
#
_entry.id   AF-A0A8J2NNZ1-F1
#
_cell.length_a   1.000
_cell.length_b   1.000
_cell.length_c   1.000
_cell.angle_alpha   90.00
_cell.angle_beta   90.00
_cell.angle_gamma   90.00
#
_symmetry.space_group_name_H-M   'P 1'
#
loop_
_entity.id
_entity.type
_entity.pdbx_description
1 polymer ?
#
loop_
_entity_poly.entity_id
_entity_poly.type
_entity_poly.pdbx_seq_one_letter_code
_entity_poly.pdbx_strand_id
1 'polypeptide(L)'
;MDATEIHLDGNNLSHLSSHIFIGKKNLKTLFLNHSRVETIRNKTFNGLKSLQVLHLQGNLLMELQGYEFKDLDNLRELYLQNNLIRNIGPDTFGSLKYLQIL
;
A
#
# COMPACT_ATOMS: atom_id res chain seq x y z
N MET A 1 -19.64 12.27 -2.27
CA MET A 1 -19.32 10.98 -2.90
C MET A 1 -18.02 10.49 -2.27
N ASP A 2 -18.12 9.62 -1.26
CA ASP A 2 -16.96 8.98 -0.67
C ASP A 2 -16.45 7.90 -1.62
N ALA A 3 -15.28 8.12 -2.21
CA ALA A 3 -14.64 7.10 -3.04
C ALA A 3 -14.18 5.94 -2.15
N THR A 4 -14.82 4.78 -2.28
CA THR A 4 -14.43 3.54 -1.60
C THR A 4 -13.31 2.82 -2.33
N GLU A 5 -13.07 3.17 -3.59
CA GLU A 5 -12.08 2.52 -4.45
C GLU A 5 -11.32 3.58 -5.23
N ILE A 6 -10.00 3.41 -5.34
CA ILE A 6 -9.12 4.29 -6.12
C ILE A 6 -8.28 3.44 -7.06
N HIS A 7 -8.34 3.79 -8.34
CA HIS A 7 -7.56 3.18 -9.41
C HIS A 7 -6.44 4.14 -9.80
N LEU A 8 -5.20 3.74 -9.51
CA LEU A 8 -3.97 4.44 -9.86
C LEU A 8 -2.98 3.51 -10.58
N ASP A 9 -3.45 2.34 -11.02
CA ASP A 9 -2.70 1.39 -11.82
C ASP A 9 -2.26 1.99 -13.17
N GLY A 10 -1.09 1.53 -13.66
CA GLY A 10 -0.53 1.97 -14.95
C GLY A 10 0.01 3.41 -14.99
N ASN A 11 0.07 4.11 -13.86
CA ASN A 11 0.64 5.46 -13.78
C ASN A 11 2.15 5.44 -13.49
N ASN A 12 2.88 6.49 -13.83
CA ASN A 12 4.31 6.59 -13.49
C ASN A 12 4.50 7.16 -12.06
N LEU A 13 4.05 6.40 -11.05
CA LEU A 13 4.09 6.80 -9.63
C LEU A 13 5.36 6.26 -8.95
N SER A 14 6.52 6.62 -9.49
CA SER A 14 7.82 6.24 -8.91
C SER A 14 7.93 6.57 -7.41
N HIS A 15 7.27 7.65 -6.98
CA HIS A 15 7.12 8.03 -5.59
C HIS A 15 5.65 8.25 -5.23
N LEU A 16 5.12 7.39 -4.35
CA LEU A 16 3.84 7.63 -3.70
C LEU A 16 4.00 8.68 -2.61
N SER A 17 3.20 9.75 -2.67
CA SER A 17 3.16 10.79 -1.64
C SER A 17 1.87 10.70 -0.85
N SER A 18 1.96 10.92 0.47
CA SER A 18 0.82 10.86 1.39
C SER A 18 -0.31 11.82 1.02
N HIS A 19 0.02 12.94 0.37
CA HIS A 19 -0.92 13.99 -0.03
C HIS A 19 -2.03 13.48 -0.97
N ILE A 20 -1.76 12.46 -1.78
CA ILE A 20 -2.74 11.88 -2.73
C ILE A 20 -3.90 11.20 -1.97
N PHE A 21 -3.62 10.72 -0.76
CA PHE A 21 -4.55 9.93 0.05
C PHE A 21 -5.13 10.72 1.24
N ILE A 22 -4.73 11.99 1.43
CA ILE A 22 -5.27 12.84 2.48
C ILE A 22 -6.79 12.98 2.31
N GLY A 23 -7.52 12.74 3.40
CA GLY A 23 -8.98 12.85 3.44
C GLY A 23 -9.73 11.62 2.91
N LYS A 24 -9.05 10.61 2.36
CA LYS A 24 -9.65 9.34 1.87
C LYS A 24 -9.93 8.35 3.00
N LYS A 25 -10.56 8.79 4.09
CA LYS A 25 -10.78 7.96 5.30
C LYS A 25 -11.64 6.72 5.04
N ASN A 26 -12.54 6.80 4.07
CA ASN A 26 -13.50 5.73 3.72
C ASN A 26 -13.00 4.80 2.59
N LEU A 27 -11.75 4.96 2.15
CA LEU A 27 -11.18 4.13 1.10
C LEU A 27 -11.06 2.68 1.59
N LYS A 28 -11.58 1.74 0.81
CA LYS A 28 -11.55 0.29 1.07
C LYS A 28 -10.57 -0.44 0.17
N THR A 29 -10.46 -0.02 -1.09
CA THR A 29 -9.61 -0.68 -2.09
C THR A 29 -8.71 0.33 -2.79
N LEU A 30 -7.43 -0.01 -2.90
CA LEU A 30 -6.45 0.81 -3.61
C LEU A 30 -5.70 -0.04 -4.64
N PHE A 31 -5.83 0.34 -5.91
CA PHE A 31 -5.12 -0.29 -7.02
C PHE A 31 -3.92 0.58 -7.43
N LEU A 32 -2.72 0.02 -7.30
CA LEU A 32 -1.45 0.64 -7.69
C LEU A 32 -0.61 -0.31 -8.55
N ASN A 33 -1.27 -1.17 -9.31
CA ASN A 33 -0.60 -2.19 -10.10
C ASN A 33 0.16 -1.58 -11.27
N HIS A 34 1.36 -2.09 -11.55
CA HIS A 34 2.19 -1.63 -12.67
C HIS A 34 2.45 -0.11 -12.67
N SER A 35 2.48 0.51 -11.49
CA SER A 35 2.66 1.95 -11.35
C SER A 35 4.12 2.37 -11.15
N ARG A 36 5.07 1.45 -11.40
CA ARG A 36 6.53 1.64 -11.24
C ARG A 36 6.91 2.16 -9.86
N VAL A 37 6.17 1.80 -8.81
CA VAL A 37 6.47 2.23 -7.45
C VAL A 37 7.78 1.58 -7.01
N GLU A 38 8.82 2.39 -6.80
CA GLU A 38 10.14 1.89 -6.37
C GLU A 38 10.28 1.86 -4.85
N THR A 39 9.69 2.86 -4.19
CA THR A 39 9.77 3.02 -2.72
C THR A 39 8.45 3.53 -2.16
N ILE A 40 8.06 3.00 -1.00
CA ILE A 40 6.93 3.50 -0.21
C ILE A 40 7.52 4.23 0.98
N ARG A 41 7.26 5.53 1.09
CA ARG A 41 7.80 6.34 2.19
C ARG A 41 6.96 6.16 3.45
N ASN A 42 7.57 6.47 4.59
CA ASN A 42 6.87 6.55 5.86
C ASN A 42 5.66 7.50 5.73
N LYS A 43 4.51 7.06 6.23
CA LYS A 43 3.22 7.79 6.19
C LYS A 43 2.55 7.90 4.82
N THR A 44 3.01 7.19 3.79
CA THR A 44 2.36 7.19 2.46
C THR A 44 0.87 6.84 2.55
N PHE A 45 0.54 5.80 3.32
CA PHE A 45 -0.83 5.35 3.52
C PHE A 45 -1.46 5.88 4.81
N ASN A 46 -0.91 6.94 5.38
CA ASN A 46 -1.39 7.48 6.65
C ASN A 46 -2.85 7.96 6.53
N GLY A 47 -3.69 7.53 7.48
CA GLY A 47 -5.10 7.90 7.52
C GLY A 47 -6.03 6.99 6.69
N LEU A 48 -5.49 6.02 5.94
CA LEU A 48 -6.26 5.00 5.23
C LEU A 48 -6.75 3.88 6.16
N LYS A 49 -7.38 4.26 7.27
CA LYS A 49 -7.78 3.33 8.34
C LYS A 49 -8.83 2.31 7.91
N SER A 50 -9.62 2.62 6.88
CA SER A 50 -10.65 1.71 6.36
C SER A 50 -10.18 0.85 5.19
N LEU A 51 -8.89 0.94 4.81
CA LEU A 51 -8.37 0.17 3.68
C LEU A 51 -8.34 -1.31 4.04
N GLN A 52 -8.90 -2.12 3.15
CA GLN A 52 -9.03 -3.57 3.28
C GLN A 52 -8.18 -4.30 2.23
N VAL A 53 -8.07 -3.73 1.03
CA VAL A 53 -7.40 -4.36 -0.10
C VAL A 53 -6.39 -3.38 -0.72
N LEU A 54 -5.13 -3.81 -0.80
CA LEU A 54 -4.05 -3.04 -1.40
C LEU A 54 -3.36 -3.86 -2.49
N HIS A 55 -3.46 -3.38 -3.73
CA HIS A 55 -2.77 -3.99 -4.86
C HIS A 55 -1.51 -3.22 -5.24
N LEU A 56 -0.35 -3.85 -5.06
CA LEU A 56 0.97 -3.32 -5.41
C LEU A 56 1.70 -4.24 -6.39
N GLN A 57 0.98 -5.07 -7.15
CA GLN A 57 1.58 -6.03 -8.08
C GLN A 57 2.28 -5.32 -9.25
N GLY A 58 3.41 -5.89 -9.69
CA GLY A 58 4.09 -5.43 -10.90
C GLY A 58 4.78 -4.08 -10.72
N ASN A 59 5.14 -3.75 -9.49
CA ASN A 59 5.92 -2.55 -9.16
C ASN A 59 7.41 -2.90 -9.02
N LEU A 60 8.21 -1.93 -8.58
CA LEU A 60 9.67 -2.02 -8.50
C LEU A 60 10.13 -1.93 -7.04
N LEU A 61 9.28 -2.34 -6.08
CA LEU A 61 9.61 -2.29 -4.66
C LEU A 61 10.81 -3.21 -4.39
N MET A 62 11.89 -2.65 -3.85
CA MET A 62 13.13 -3.39 -3.56
C MET A 62 13.25 -3.81 -2.10
N GLU A 63 12.68 -3.04 -1.19
CA GLU A 63 12.75 -3.29 0.24
C GLU A 63 11.48 -2.83 0.94
N LEU A 64 11.16 -3.51 2.04
CA LEU A 64 10.12 -3.11 2.98
C LEU A 64 10.81 -3.00 4.35
N GLN A 65 10.82 -1.82 4.94
CA GLN A 65 11.62 -1.53 6.13
C GLN A 65 10.84 -1.73 7.44
N GLY A 66 9.51 -1.83 7.40
CA GLY A 66 8.70 -2.10 8.59
C GLY A 66 7.63 -1.06 8.90
N TYR A 67 7.67 0.10 8.24
CA TYR A 67 6.80 1.23 8.56
C TYR A 67 5.79 1.53 7.46
N GLU A 68 5.94 0.95 6.28
CA GLU A 68 5.17 1.25 5.07
C GLU A 68 3.67 1.00 5.30
N PHE A 69 3.35 -0.09 5.98
CA PHE A 69 1.98 -0.55 6.20
C PHE A 69 1.47 -0.31 7.63
N LYS A 70 2.21 0.45 8.45
CA LYS A 70 1.97 0.58 9.90
C LYS A 70 0.58 1.12 10.27
N ASP A 71 0.00 1.96 9.41
CA ASP A 71 -1.30 2.60 9.65
C ASP A 71 -2.48 1.85 9.01
N LEU A 72 -2.23 0.69 8.37
CA LEU A 72 -3.23 -0.09 7.64
C LEU A 72 -3.87 -1.16 8.55
N ASP A 73 -4.43 -0.70 9.67
CA ASP A 73 -4.94 -1.56 10.74
C ASP A 73 -6.02 -2.55 10.30
N ASN A 74 -6.79 -2.23 9.24
CA ASN A 74 -7.89 -3.06 8.74
C ASN A 74 -7.58 -3.80 7.44
N LEU A 75 -6.31 -3.82 7.02
CA LEU A 75 -5.92 -4.49 5.78
C LEU A 75 -6.13 -6.00 5.91
N ARG A 76 -6.75 -6.57 4.88
CA ARG A 76 -7.06 -7.99 4.76
C ARG A 76 -6.30 -8.64 3.61
N GLU A 77 -6.12 -7.89 2.53
CA GLU A 77 -5.46 -8.40 1.33
C GLU A 77 -4.37 -7.44 0.89
N LEU A 78 -3.16 -7.95 0.79
CA LEU A 78 -1.99 -7.23 0.31
C LEU A 78 -1.37 -8.01 -0.83
N TYR A 79 -1.32 -7.42 -2.02
CA TYR A 79 -0.76 -8.08 -3.20
C TYR A 79 0.58 -7.46 -3.56
N LEU A 80 1.68 -8.20 -3.34
CA LEU A 80 3.05 -7.75 -3.60
C LEU A 80 3.76 -8.54 -4.72
N GLN A 81 3.06 -9.41 -5.44
CA GLN A 81 3.64 -10.22 -6.50
C GLN A 81 4.29 -9.37 -7.61
N ASN A 82 5.28 -9.94 -8.29
CA ASN A 82 6.03 -9.28 -9.36
C ASN A 82 6.67 -7.94 -8.94
N ASN A 83 7.18 -7.86 -7.70
CA ASN A 83 8.09 -6.80 -7.26
C ASN A 83 9.54 -7.31 -7.24
N LEU A 84 10.47 -6.45 -6.82
CA LEU A 84 11.91 -6.74 -6.72
C LEU A 84 12.36 -6.85 -5.26
N ILE A 85 11.47 -7.25 -4.35
CA ILE A 85 11.70 -7.21 -2.91
C ILE A 85 12.81 -8.20 -2.55
N ARG A 86 13.93 -7.68 -2.07
CA ARG A 86 15.09 -8.46 -1.60
C ARG A 86 15.20 -8.48 -0.08
N ASN A 87 14.65 -7.47 0.59
CA ASN A 87 14.73 -7.34 2.03
C ASN A 87 13.37 -6.98 2.61
N ILE A 88 12.98 -7.68 3.67
CA ILE A 88 11.75 -7.45 4.41
C ILE A 88 12.12 -7.30 5.88
N GLY A 89 11.86 -6.13 6.44
CA GLY A 89 12.07 -5.81 7.84
C GLY A 89 11.15 -6.65 8.73
N PRO A 90 11.59 -7.00 9.95
CA PRO A 90 10.88 -7.94 10.83
C PRO A 90 9.47 -7.48 11.20
N ASP A 91 9.24 -6.16 11.27
CA ASP A 91 7.96 -5.59 11.70
C ASP A 91 7.04 -5.15 10.53
N THR A 92 7.40 -5.47 9.28
CA THR A 92 6.65 -5.04 8.07
C THR A 92 5.18 -5.40 8.12
N PHE A 93 4.87 -6.59 8.61
CA PHE A 93 3.49 -7.09 8.69
C PHE A 93 2.95 -7.11 10.12
N GLY A 94 3.74 -6.66 11.12
CA GLY A 94 3.38 -6.77 12.55
C GLY A 94 2.15 -5.95 12.96
N SER A 95 1.82 -4.90 12.19
CA SER A 95 0.63 -4.07 12.39
C SER A 95 -0.63 -4.65 11.72
N LEU A 96 -0.49 -5.57 10.77
CA LEU A 96 -1.58 -6.05 9.91
C LEU A 96 -2.34 -7.21 10.55
N LYS A 97 -3.05 -6.92 11.64
CA LYS A 97 -3.71 -7.92 12.51
C LYS A 97 -4.83 -8.71 11.81
N TYR A 98 -5.39 -8.17 10.74
CA TYR A 98 -6.49 -8.80 9.99
C TYR A 98 -6.05 -9.29 8.61
N LEU A 99 -4.75 -9.33 8.33
CA LEU A 99 -4.24 -9.82 7.05
C LEU A 99 -4.60 -11.29 6.86
N GLN A 100 -5.23 -11.59 5.74
CA GLN A 100 -5.70 -12.92 5.34
C GLN A 100 -4.98 -13.40 4.08
N ILE A 101 -4.63 -12.47 3.17
CA ILE A 101 -3.99 -12.75 1.88
C ILE A 101 -2.77 -11.84 1.72
N LEU A 102 -1.63 -12.44 1.33
CA LEU A 102 -0.34 -11.78 1.07
C LEU A 102 0.28 -12.31 -0.24
#